data_AF-A0A530RC29-F1
#
_entry.id   AF-A0A530RC29-F1
#
_cell.length_a   1.000
_cell.length_b   1.000
_cell.length_c   1.000
_cell.angle_alpha   90.00
_cell.angle_beta   90.00
_cell.angle_gamma   90.00
#
_symmetry.space_group_name_H-M   'P 1'
#
loop_
_entity.id
_entity.type
_entity.pdbx_description
1 polymer ?
#
loop_
_entity_poly.entity_id
_entity_poly.type
_entity_poly.pdbx_seq_one_letter_code
_entity_poly.pdbx_strand_id
1 'polypeptide(L)'
;YPEVAGEPTKLHVYALEREPIADEVARLAEKCTGPERFETKGDVLYLHAPEGLGKSVFANLIPRTLKVPGTARNWRTVLTLLEMAGRGG
;
A
#
# COMPACT_ATOMS: atom_id res chain seq x y z
N TYR A 1 -2.87 12.03 -3.15
CA TYR A 1 -1.88 12.03 -2.06
C TYR A 1 -0.70 12.95 -2.37
N PRO A 2 -0.86 14.27 -2.24
CA PRO A 2 0.25 15.22 -2.39
C PRO A 2 1.23 15.16 -1.20
N GLU A 3 0.79 14.71 -0.03
CA GLU A 3 1.58 14.72 1.21
C GLU A 3 2.65 13.62 1.25
N VAL A 4 2.36 12.48 0.63
CA VAL A 4 3.29 11.34 0.52
C VAL A 4 4.21 11.46 -0.70
N ALA A 5 3.94 12.44 -1.58
CA ALA A 5 4.82 12.74 -2.71
C ALA A 5 6.21 13.23 -2.25
N GLY A 6 6.35 13.69 -1.00
CA GLY A 6 7.62 14.09 -0.41
C GLY A 6 8.53 12.91 0.00
N GLU A 7 7.96 11.72 0.26
CA GLU A 7 8.73 10.53 0.71
C GLU A 7 8.33 9.25 -0.05
N PRO A 8 8.50 9.21 -1.39
CA PRO A 8 8.04 8.11 -2.24
C PRO A 8 8.70 6.75 -1.91
N THR A 9 9.83 6.73 -1.20
CA THR A 9 10.49 5.50 -0.74
C THR A 9 9.75 4.81 0.39
N LYS A 10 8.95 5.56 1.16
CA LYS A 10 8.21 5.06 2.34
C LYS A 10 6.78 4.65 2.02
N LEU A 11 6.28 5.02 0.83
CA LEU A 11 4.99 4.61 0.32
C LEU A 11 5.08 3.32 -0.48
N HIS A 12 4.17 2.40 -0.16
CA HIS A 12 3.99 1.14 -0.84
C HIS A 12 2.54 1.03 -1.28
N VAL A 13 2.33 0.43 -2.44
CA VAL A 13 1.01 0.24 -3.01
C VAL A 13 0.80 -1.25 -3.21
N TYR A 14 -0.31 -1.73 -2.70
CA TYR A 14 -0.78 -3.09 -2.83
C TYR A 14 -1.92 -3.08 -3.84
N ALA A 15 -1.63 -3.59 -5.03
CA ALA A 15 -2.67 -3.86 -6.03
C ALA A 15 -3.31 -5.20 -5.66
N LEU A 16 -4.56 -5.15 -5.19
CA LEU A 16 -5.34 -6.31 -4.78
C LEU A 16 -6.12 -6.85 -5.99
N GLU A 17 -6.38 -8.15 -6.04
CA GLU A 17 -7.20 -8.74 -7.12
C GLU A 17 -8.67 -8.32 -7.06
N ARG A 18 -9.14 -7.86 -5.90
CA ARG A 18 -10.48 -7.31 -5.71
C ARG A 18 -10.47 -6.23 -4.64
N GLU A 19 -11.51 -5.40 -4.65
CA GLU A 19 -11.80 -4.49 -3.55
C GLU A 19 -12.05 -5.30 -2.24
N PRO A 20 -11.32 -4.99 -1.16
CA PRO A 20 -11.56 -5.60 0.14
C PRO A 20 -12.87 -5.06 0.71
N ILE A 21 -13.62 -5.92 1.39
CA ILE A 21 -14.88 -5.50 2.02
C ILE A 21 -14.59 -4.70 3.30
N ALA A 22 -15.56 -3.86 3.71
CA ALA A 22 -15.40 -2.99 4.88
C ALA A 22 -14.98 -3.75 6.16
N ASP A 23 -15.45 -4.99 6.35
CA ASP A 23 -15.08 -5.83 7.50
C ASP A 23 -13.59 -6.25 7.47
N GLU A 24 -13.05 -6.57 6.29
CA GLU A 24 -11.63 -6.91 6.11
C GLU A 24 -10.74 -5.70 6.39
N VAL A 25 -11.17 -4.53 5.91
CA VAL A 25 -10.47 -3.25 6.14
C VAL A 25 -10.54 -2.84 7.61
N ALA A 26 -11.69 -3.02 8.27
CA ALA A 26 -11.85 -2.72 9.70
C ALA A 26 -10.93 -3.61 10.55
N ARG A 27 -10.89 -4.92 10.30
CA ARG A 27 -9.96 -5.83 10.98
C ARG A 27 -8.50 -5.46 10.74
N LEU A 28 -8.18 -4.99 9.53
CA LEU A 28 -6.85 -4.51 9.23
C LEU A 28 -6.53 -3.23 10.02
N ALA A 29 -7.48 -2.31 10.15
CA ALA A 29 -7.34 -1.10 10.96
C ALA A 29 -7.06 -1.41 12.42
N GLU A 30 -7.74 -2.41 12.99
CA GLU A 30 -7.48 -2.87 14.36
C GLU A 30 -6.06 -3.43 14.55
N LYS A 31 -5.45 -3.97 13.50
CA LYS A 31 -4.06 -4.45 13.52
C LYS A 31 -3.03 -3.33 13.29
N CYS A 32 -3.47 -2.17 12.83
CA CYS A 32 -2.60 -1.01 12.57
C CYS A 32 -2.32 -0.26 13.87
N THR A 33 -1.53 -0.87 14.75
CA THR A 33 -1.20 -0.30 16.07
C THR A 33 0.15 0.45 16.08
N GLY A 34 0.88 0.45 14.97
CA GLY A 34 2.21 1.05 14.86
C GLY A 34 2.22 2.45 14.24
N PRO A 35 3.40 3.00 13.91
CA PRO A 35 3.54 4.30 13.24
C PRO A 35 3.10 4.26 11.77
N GLU A 36 2.76 3.09 11.25
CA GLU A 36 2.25 2.93 9.89
C GLU A 36 0.88 3.57 9.71
N ARG A 37 0.62 4.02 8.48
CA ARG A 37 -0.69 4.51 8.06
C ARG A 37 -1.06 3.82 6.77
N PHE A 38 -2.33 3.48 6.59
CA PHE A 38 -2.80 2.90 5.35
C PHE A 38 -4.13 3.51 4.93
N GLU A 39 -4.41 3.44 3.63
CA GLU A 39 -5.70 3.81 3.05
C GLU A 39 -6.04 2.88 1.90
N THR A 40 -7.31 2.50 1.80
CA THR A 40 -7.83 1.68 0.72
C THR A 40 -8.65 2.54 -0.23
N LYS A 41 -8.38 2.45 -1.54
CA LYS A 41 -9.18 3.04 -2.61
C LYS A 41 -9.50 1.95 -3.64
N GLY A 42 -10.74 1.46 -3.62
CA GLY A 42 -11.14 0.35 -4.48
C GLY A 42 -10.28 -0.90 -4.23
N ASP A 43 -9.70 -1.45 -5.29
CA ASP A 43 -8.78 -2.58 -5.29
C ASP A 43 -7.32 -2.21 -4.96
N VAL A 44 -7.05 -0.98 -4.52
CA VAL A 44 -5.70 -0.52 -4.21
C VAL A 44 -5.57 -0.12 -2.74
N LEU A 45 -4.59 -0.69 -2.05
CA LEU A 45 -4.22 -0.28 -0.70
C LEU A 45 -2.88 0.48 -0.73
N TYR A 46 -2.90 1.69 -0.19
CA TYR A 46 -1.73 2.52 0.04
C TYR A 46 -1.25 2.30 1.47
N LEU A 47 0.02 1.96 1.63
CA LEU A 47 0.68 1.79 2.91
C LEU A 47 1.85 2.76 3.03
N HIS A 48 1.79 3.63 4.02
CA HIS A 48 2.89 4.48 4.44
C HIS A 48 3.61 3.83 5.64
N ALA A 49 4.84 3.39 5.41
CA ALA A 49 5.70 2.76 6.41
C ALA A 49 6.92 3.67 6.69
N PRO A 50 6.89 4.51 7.74
CA PRO A 50 7.94 5.51 7.97
C PRO A 50 9.31 4.89 8.26
N GLU A 51 9.33 3.72 8.91
CA GLU A 51 10.53 2.94 9.24
C GLU A 51 10.97 2.00 8.09
N GLY A 52 10.25 2.01 6.97
CA GLY A 52 10.46 1.11 5.83
C GLY A 52 9.67 -0.20 5.93
N LEU A 53 9.34 -0.77 4.76
CA LEU A 53 8.47 -1.94 4.66
C LEU A 53 9.05 -3.19 5.35
N GLY A 54 10.37 -3.41 5.24
CA GLY A 54 11.02 -4.58 5.83
C GLY A 54 11.05 -4.61 7.36
N LYS A 55 10.87 -3.45 8.01
CA LYS A 55 10.75 -3.33 9.47
C LYS A 55 9.31 -3.28 9.95
N SER A 56 8.35 -3.10 9.04
CA SER A 56 6.93 -3.01 9.37
C SER A 56 6.36 -4.41 9.60
N VAL A 57 6.00 -4.71 10.84
CA VAL A 57 5.24 -5.92 11.17
C VAL A 57 3.85 -5.83 10.53
N PHE A 58 3.28 -4.62 10.46
CA PHE A 58 1.98 -4.38 9.85
C PHE A 58 1.93 -4.79 8.37
N ALA A 59 2.98 -4.49 7.60
CA ALA A 59 3.09 -4.91 6.20
C ALA A 59 2.95 -6.43 5.98
N ASN A 60 3.44 -7.23 6.92
CA ASN A 60 3.36 -8.70 6.89
C ASN A 60 1.98 -9.24 7.31
N LEU A 61 1.16 -8.42 7.98
CA LEU A 61 -0.20 -8.75 8.40
C LEU A 61 -1.21 -8.45 7.29
N ILE A 62 -0.99 -7.42 6.46
CA ILE A 62 -1.91 -7.02 5.38
C ILE A 62 -2.40 -8.20 4.53
N PRO A 63 -1.55 -9.00 3.86
CA PRO A 63 -2.02 -10.10 3.01
C PRO A 63 -2.71 -11.21 3.83
N ARG A 64 -2.32 -11.40 5.10
CA ARG A 64 -2.91 -12.40 5.99
C ARG A 64 -4.30 -11.99 6.50
N THR A 65 -4.50 -10.71 6.76
CA THR A 65 -5.75 -10.16 7.29
C THR A 65 -6.76 -9.92 6.18
N LEU A 66 -6.33 -9.31 5.07
CA LEU A 66 -7.23 -9.07 3.93
C LEU A 66 -7.65 -10.36 3.24
N LYS A 67 -6.78 -11.39 3.22
CA LYS A 67 -7.00 -12.65 2.47
C LYS A 67 -7.33 -12.43 0.99
N VAL A 68 -7.01 -11.24 0.47
CA VAL A 68 -7.09 -10.92 -0.95
C VAL A 68 -5.67 -11.03 -1.51
N PRO A 69 -5.45 -11.87 -2.52
CA PRO A 69 -4.18 -11.89 -3.22
C PRO A 69 -3.87 -10.50 -3.75
N GLY A 70 -2.64 -10.04 -3.54
CA GLY A 70 -2.26 -8.71 -3.93
C GLY A 70 -0.77 -8.57 -4.07
N THR A 71 -0.37 -7.67 -4.97
CA THR A 71 1.03 -7.42 -5.28
C THR A 71 1.46 -6.10 -4.68
N ALA A 72 2.43 -6.16 -3.75
CA ALA A 72 3.06 -4.97 -3.22
C ALA A 72 4.10 -4.42 -4.21
N ARG A 73 4.08 -3.10 -4.43
CA ARG A 73 5.06 -2.35 -5.21
C ARG A 73 5.47 -1.11 -4.45
N ASN A 74 6.75 -0.75 -4.54
CA ASN A 74 7.22 0.52 -4.01
C ASN A 74 6.70 1.66 -4.89
N TRP A 75 6.24 2.76 -4.29
CA TRP A 75 5.68 3.87 -5.04
C TRP A 75 6.69 4.52 -5.99
N ARG A 76 7.99 4.52 -5.65
CA ARG A 76 9.05 4.94 -6.58
C ARG A 76 9.01 4.13 -7.88
N THR A 77 8.83 2.81 -7.78
CA THR A 77 8.71 1.94 -8.96
C THR A 77 7.44 2.26 -9.75
N VAL A 78 6.32 2.54 -9.08
CA VAL A 78 5.07 2.95 -9.74
C VAL A 78 5.27 4.25 -10.52
N LEU A 79 5.91 5.26 -9.92
CA LEU A 79 6.22 6.52 -10.59
C LEU A 79 7.16 6.32 -11.78
N THR A 80 8.22 5.51 -11.65
CA THR A 80 9.12 5.20 -12.77
C THR A 80 8.38 4.47 -13.89
N LEU A 81 7.50 3.51 -13.58
CA LEU A 81 6.68 2.83 -14.58
C LEU A 81 5.71 3.81 -15.26
N LEU A 82 5.12 4.73 -14.51
CA LEU A 82 4.22 5.76 -15.04
C LEU A 82 4.96 6.72 -15.99
N GLU A 83 6.18 7.12 -15.61
CA GLU A 83 7.05 7.96 -16.44
C GLU A 83 7.43 7.24 -17.74
N MET A 84 7.77 5.95 -17.66
CA MET A 84 8.07 5.14 -18.85
C MET A 84 6.83 4.92 -19.73
N ALA A 85 5.66 4.65 -19.14
CA ALA A 85 4.41 4.45 -19.85
C ALA A 85 3.90 5.74 -20.53
N GLY A 86 4.10 6.90 -19.89
CA GLY A 86 3.76 8.20 -20.45
C GLY A 86 4.66 8.65 -21.61
N ARG A 87 5.82 8.02 -21.79
CA ARG A 87 6.76 8.32 -22.88
C ARG A 87 6.56 7.46 -24.13
N GLY A 88 5.56 6.58 -24.11
CA GLY A 88 5.19 5.68 -25.22
C GLY A 88 3.92 6.10 -25.98
N GLY A 89 3.50 7.36 -25.88
CA GLY A 89 2.38 7.93 -26.64
C GLY A 89 2.84 8.73 -27.85
#